data_AF-A0A3R9XK92-F1
#
_entry.id   AF-A0A3R9XK92-F1
#
_cell.length_a   1.000
_cell.length_b   1.000
_cell.length_c   1.000
_cell.angle_alpha   90.00
_cell.angle_beta   90.00
_cell.angle_gamma   90.00
#
_symmetry.space_group_name_H-M   'P 1'
#
loop_
_entity.id
_entity.type
_entity.pdbx_description
1 polymer ?
#
loop_
_entity_poly.entity_id
_entity_poly.type
_entity_poly.pdbx_seq_one_letter_code
_entity_poly.pdbx_strand_id
1 'polypeptide(L)'
;MRLPHRHSGYALEAAAAVVVIAALVATRGTGTVGLVVYAVGQLLMIVPGAMQIRHHFAPPCAECVKVLPLNPAESAREPGRARRALWASHAFFGSVPRFGLVLLANASLAVLGCAPLYHLLGMEGAQRRAYLFLIAGIVLTVATTWTTRTHNRLAPWCPYCDDGDEDEEEPAVDPTDGRGQPAPV
;
A
#
# COMPACT_ATOMS: atom_id res chain seq x y z
N MET A 1 22.76 11.12 10.87
CA MET A 1 22.85 10.56 9.51
C MET A 1 21.46 10.55 8.90
N ARG A 2 21.23 11.21 7.75
CA ARG A 2 19.96 11.12 7.02
C ARG A 2 19.94 9.77 6.29
N LEU A 3 19.04 8.86 6.63
CA LEU A 3 18.85 7.63 5.85
C LEU A 3 18.20 7.98 4.50
N PRO A 4 18.91 7.79 3.37
CA PRO A 4 18.38 8.15 2.06
C PRO A 4 17.53 7.00 1.48
N HIS A 5 16.41 6.60 2.10
CA HIS A 5 15.76 5.35 1.64
C HIS A 5 14.23 5.23 1.60
N ARG A 6 13.42 6.29 1.78
CA ARG A 6 11.94 6.13 1.69
C ARG A 6 11.33 6.18 0.28
N HIS A 7 12.05 6.60 -0.75
CA HIS A 7 11.50 6.72 -2.12
C HIS A 7 11.75 5.50 -3.03
N SER A 8 12.64 4.57 -2.64
CA SER A 8 13.03 3.44 -3.50
C SER A 8 11.94 2.39 -3.67
N GLY A 9 11.10 2.15 -2.65
CA GLY A 9 10.05 1.14 -2.70
C GLY A 9 9.02 1.40 -3.81
N TYR A 10 8.49 2.62 -3.90
CA TYR A 10 7.49 2.98 -4.91
C TYR A 10 8.04 2.95 -6.34
N ALA A 11 9.31 3.30 -6.53
CA ALA A 11 9.96 3.25 -7.84
C ALA A 11 10.12 1.79 -8.30
N LEU A 12 10.47 0.89 -7.37
CA LEU A 12 10.57 -0.54 -7.64
C LEU A 12 9.20 -1.15 -7.98
N GLU A 13 8.15 -0.83 -7.22
CA GLU A 13 6.78 -1.29 -7.48
C GLU A 13 6.28 -0.80 -8.84
N ALA A 14 6.50 0.48 -9.17
CA ALA A 14 6.12 1.04 -10.46
C ALA A 14 6.88 0.39 -11.61
N ALA A 15 8.20 0.19 -11.46
CA ALA A 15 9.01 -0.50 -12.45
C ALA A 15 8.57 -1.96 -12.64
N ALA A 16 8.28 -2.67 -11.55
CA ALA A 16 7.76 -4.03 -11.59
C ALA A 16 6.41 -4.08 -12.33
N ALA A 17 5.49 -3.17 -12.03
CA ALA A 17 4.21 -3.08 -12.74
C ALA A 17 4.39 -2.85 -14.25
N VAL A 18 5.27 -1.92 -14.65
CA VAL A 18 5.55 -1.66 -16.07
C VAL A 18 6.14 -2.88 -16.76
N VAL A 19 7.11 -3.56 -16.15
CA VAL A 19 7.73 -4.78 -16.70
C VAL A 19 6.70 -5.88 -16.88
N VAL A 20 5.81 -6.08 -15.90
CA VAL A 20 4.75 -7.10 -15.96
C VAL A 20 3.75 -6.79 -17.06
N ILE A 21 3.31 -5.53 -17.18
CA ILE A 21 2.41 -5.10 -18.26
C ILE A 21 3.09 -5.30 -19.62
N ALA A 22 4.34 -4.86 -19.78
CA ALA A 22 5.08 -5.01 -21.02
C ALA A 22 5.26 -6.49 -21.41
N ALA A 23 5.58 -7.35 -20.45
CA ALA A 23 5.74 -8.78 -20.67
C ALA A 23 4.40 -9.48 -20.96
N LEU A 24 3.29 -9.09 -20.33
CA LEU A 24 1.95 -9.57 -20.68
C LEU A 24 1.57 -9.17 -22.10
N VAL A 25 1.86 -7.94 -22.51
CA VAL A 25 1.62 -7.46 -23.88
C VAL A 25 2.48 -8.23 -24.89
N ALA A 26 3.79 -8.38 -24.61
CA ALA A 26 4.73 -9.06 -25.51
C ALA A 26 4.39 -10.55 -25.69
N THR A 27 3.94 -11.22 -24.63
CA THR A 27 3.53 -12.64 -24.64
C THR A 27 2.10 -12.85 -25.13
N ARG A 28 1.38 -11.76 -25.46
CA ARG A 28 -0.07 -11.73 -25.72
C ARG A 28 -0.90 -12.36 -24.59
N GLY A 29 -0.34 -12.47 -23.39
CA GLY A 29 -0.98 -13.14 -22.25
C GLY A 29 -1.27 -14.63 -22.46
N THR A 30 -0.61 -15.28 -23.42
CA THR A 30 -0.88 -16.69 -23.75
C THR A 30 0.23 -17.63 -23.28
N GLY A 31 -0.15 -18.86 -22.94
CA GLY A 31 0.77 -19.93 -22.59
C GLY A 31 1.39 -19.83 -21.19
N THR A 32 2.32 -20.75 -20.91
CA THR A 32 3.01 -20.87 -19.62
C THR A 32 3.86 -19.65 -19.28
N VAL A 33 4.47 -19.00 -20.28
CA VAL A 33 5.26 -17.78 -20.08
C VAL A 33 4.36 -16.63 -19.59
N GLY A 34 3.19 -16.43 -20.20
CA GLY A 34 2.23 -15.43 -19.75
C GLY A 34 1.74 -15.69 -18.32
N LEU A 35 1.56 -16.96 -17.95
CA LEU A 35 1.20 -17.37 -16.59
C LEU A 35 2.30 -17.03 -15.57
N VAL A 36 3.56 -17.35 -15.89
CA VAL A 36 4.69 -17.06 -14.99
C VAL A 36 4.87 -15.54 -14.82
N VAL A 37 4.83 -14.77 -15.92
CA VAL A 37 4.91 -13.31 -15.89
C VAL A 37 3.79 -12.72 -15.03
N TYR A 38 2.56 -13.21 -15.20
CA TYR A 38 1.42 -12.78 -14.41
C TYR A 38 1.61 -13.08 -12.91
N ALA A 39 1.96 -14.32 -12.58
CA ALA A 39 2.12 -14.76 -11.19
C ALA A 39 3.25 -14.00 -10.48
N VAL A 40 4.41 -13.88 -11.13
CA VAL A 40 5.56 -13.10 -10.61
C VAL A 40 5.16 -11.64 -10.43
N GLY A 41 4.46 -11.06 -11.41
CA GLY A 41 4.01 -9.67 -11.31
C GLY A 41 3.06 -9.39 -10.15
N GLN A 42 2.08 -10.28 -9.94
CA GLN A 42 1.16 -10.15 -8.82
C GLN A 42 1.89 -10.32 -7.48
N LEU A 43 2.84 -11.25 -7.36
CA LEU A 43 3.65 -11.40 -6.16
C LEU A 43 4.48 -10.14 -5.88
N LEU A 44 5.12 -9.56 -6.91
CA LEU A 44 5.90 -8.34 -6.79
C LEU A 44 5.06 -7.11 -6.42
N MET A 45 3.76 -7.10 -6.67
CA MET A 45 2.87 -6.02 -6.22
C MET A 45 2.27 -6.28 -4.83
N ILE A 46 1.83 -7.51 -4.56
CA ILE A 46 1.13 -7.85 -3.32
C ILE A 46 2.09 -7.93 -2.14
N VAL A 47 3.26 -8.56 -2.30
CA VAL A 47 4.18 -8.82 -1.18
C VAL A 47 4.78 -7.53 -0.61
N PRO A 48 5.34 -6.61 -1.41
CA PRO A 48 5.86 -5.35 -0.87
C PRO A 48 4.77 -4.50 -0.23
N GLY A 49 3.58 -4.41 -0.86
CA GLY A 49 2.44 -3.73 -0.26
C GLY A 49 2.01 -4.36 1.06
N ALA A 50 2.01 -5.69 1.16
CA ALA A 50 1.70 -6.42 2.38
C ALA A 50 2.73 -6.14 3.49
N MET A 51 4.02 -6.17 3.16
CA MET A 51 5.11 -5.88 4.10
C MET A 51 5.06 -4.43 4.55
N GLN A 52 4.90 -3.49 3.61
CA GLN A 52 4.82 -2.07 3.90
C GLN A 52 3.62 -1.76 4.80
N ILE A 53 2.48 -2.41 4.55
CA ILE A 53 1.30 -2.22 5.40
C ILE A 53 1.50 -2.87 6.77
N ARG A 54 2.06 -4.08 6.84
CA ARG A 54 2.33 -4.77 8.10
C ARG A 54 3.30 -3.97 9.00
N HIS A 55 4.35 -3.39 8.42
CA HIS A 55 5.32 -2.58 9.15
C HIS A 55 4.81 -1.19 9.51
N HIS A 56 4.01 -0.53 8.65
CA HIS A 56 3.58 0.85 8.92
C HIS A 56 2.22 1.00 9.58
N PHE A 57 1.36 -0.03 9.57
CA PHE A 57 0.01 0.04 10.12
C PHE A 57 -0.15 -0.88 11.34
N ALA A 58 0.85 -0.91 12.22
CA ALA A 58 0.59 -1.24 13.62
C ALA A 58 -0.57 -0.34 14.11
N PRO A 59 -1.71 -0.86 14.58
CA PRO A 59 -2.95 -0.08 14.71
C PRO A 59 -2.88 1.07 15.72
N PRO A 60 -2.88 2.36 15.34
CA PRO A 60 -3.49 3.35 16.20
C PRO A 60 -5.01 3.17 16.14
N CYS A 61 -5.68 3.15 17.30
CA CYS A 61 -7.13 3.15 17.30
C CYS A 61 -7.66 4.45 16.63
N ALA A 62 -8.92 4.45 16.18
CA ALA A 62 -9.53 5.62 15.54
C ALA A 62 -9.45 6.90 16.42
N GLU A 63 -9.30 6.73 17.74
CA GLU A 63 -9.12 7.82 18.70
C GLU A 63 -7.70 8.39 18.68
N CYS A 64 -6.67 7.55 18.56
CA CYS A 64 -5.28 7.98 18.41
C CYS A 64 -5.08 8.87 17.17
N VAL A 65 -5.81 8.60 16.07
CA VAL A 65 -5.75 9.44 14.86
C VAL A 65 -6.26 10.87 15.12
N LYS A 66 -7.10 11.07 16.14
CA LYS A 66 -7.58 12.41 16.55
C LYS A 66 -6.55 13.21 17.33
N VAL A 67 -5.47 12.61 17.81
CA VAL A 67 -4.40 13.35 18.49
C VAL A 67 -3.09 13.32 17.72
N LEU A 68 -3.03 12.54 16.63
CA LEU A 68 -1.83 12.43 15.82
C LEU A 68 -1.44 13.80 15.24
N PRO A 69 -0.18 14.25 15.46
CA PRO A 69 0.33 15.47 14.86
C PRO A 69 0.36 15.30 13.35
N LEU A 70 -0.32 16.21 12.64
CA LEU A 70 -0.30 16.24 11.19
C LEU A 70 0.88 17.08 10.71
N ASN A 71 1.39 16.76 9.53
CA ASN A 71 2.37 17.58 8.85
C ASN A 71 1.85 19.04 8.73
N PRO A 72 2.53 20.03 9.34
CA PRO A 72 2.05 21.41 9.43
C PRO A 72 1.84 22.05 8.04
N ALA A 73 2.70 21.69 7.08
CA ALA A 73 2.60 22.19 5.71
C ALA A 73 1.33 21.68 4.99
N GLU A 74 0.86 20.49 5.33
CA GLU A 74 -0.35 19.91 4.74
C GLU A 74 -1.61 20.30 5.52
N SER A 75 -1.54 20.38 6.86
CA SER A 75 -2.67 20.82 7.68
C SER A 75 -3.01 22.29 7.46
N ALA A 76 -2.02 23.14 7.13
CA ALA A 76 -2.24 24.54 6.79
C ALA A 76 -2.93 24.71 5.42
N ARG A 77 -2.67 23.82 4.46
CA ARG A 77 -3.26 23.88 3.11
C ARG A 77 -4.71 23.44 3.06
N GLU A 78 -5.05 22.38 3.79
CA GLU A 78 -6.42 21.83 3.78
C GLU A 78 -6.88 21.43 5.20
N PRO A 79 -7.26 22.42 6.04
CA PRO A 79 -7.73 22.18 7.40
C PRO A 79 -8.88 21.17 7.41
N GLY A 80 -8.72 20.08 8.16
CA GLY A 80 -9.73 19.01 8.29
C GLY A 80 -9.87 18.04 7.11
N ARG A 81 -9.42 18.35 5.89
CA ARG A 81 -9.40 17.37 4.78
C ARG A 81 -8.26 16.37 4.96
N ALA A 82 -7.07 16.85 5.32
CA ALA A 82 -5.93 16.03 5.69
C ALA A 82 -6.32 15.01 6.77
N ARG A 83 -6.94 15.48 7.86
CA ARG A 83 -7.38 14.62 8.95
C ARG A 83 -8.42 13.58 8.53
N ARG A 84 -9.41 13.96 7.72
CA ARG A 84 -10.42 13.02 7.20
C ARG A 84 -9.78 11.95 6.32
N ALA A 85 -8.82 12.31 5.48
CA ALA A 85 -8.10 11.35 4.63
C ALA A 85 -7.28 10.35 5.46
N LEU A 86 -6.57 10.84 6.48
CA LEU A 86 -5.80 10.00 7.41
C LEU A 86 -6.71 9.06 8.21
N TRP A 87 -7.84 9.58 8.72
CA TRP A 87 -8.84 8.77 9.41
C TRP A 87 -9.42 7.70 8.49
N ALA A 88 -9.76 8.04 7.24
CA ALA A 88 -10.24 7.06 6.28
C ALA A 88 -9.20 5.95 6.05
N SER A 89 -7.92 6.30 5.85
CA SER A 89 -6.87 5.27 5.69
C SER A 89 -6.78 4.33 6.89
N HIS A 90 -6.86 4.84 8.11
CA HIS A 90 -6.82 4.01 9.32
C HIS A 90 -8.13 3.25 9.58
N ALA A 91 -9.29 3.79 9.21
CA ALA A 91 -10.56 3.07 9.34
C ALA A 91 -10.60 1.83 8.42
N PHE A 92 -10.06 1.95 7.21
CA PHE A 92 -10.00 0.86 6.23
C PHE A 92 -8.88 -0.14 6.51
N PHE A 93 -7.68 0.31 6.91
CA PHE A 93 -6.49 -0.55 7.02
C PHE A 93 -5.98 -0.77 8.44
N GLY A 94 -6.42 0.03 9.41
CA GLY A 94 -5.90 0.06 10.78
C GLY A 94 -6.41 -1.02 11.70
N SER A 95 -6.91 -2.16 11.20
CA SER A 95 -7.09 -3.33 12.06
C SER A 95 -6.60 -4.58 11.37
N VAL A 96 -5.86 -5.42 12.10
CA VAL A 96 -5.34 -6.73 11.64
C VAL A 96 -6.39 -7.55 10.88
N PRO A 97 -7.65 -7.71 11.35
CA PRO A 97 -8.66 -8.46 10.60
C PRO A 97 -9.09 -7.80 9.29
N ARG A 98 -9.17 -6.46 9.23
CA ARG A 98 -9.51 -5.74 7.98
C ARG A 98 -8.38 -5.82 6.97
N PHE A 99 -7.13 -5.73 7.43
CA PHE A 99 -5.96 -5.90 6.58
C PHE A 99 -5.87 -7.33 6.01
N GLY A 100 -6.08 -8.35 6.85
CA GLY A 100 -6.15 -9.73 6.39
C GLY A 100 -7.22 -9.92 5.30
N LEU A 101 -8.37 -9.24 5.44
CA LEU A 101 -9.44 -9.25 4.45
C LEU A 101 -9.02 -8.57 3.13
N VAL A 102 -8.32 -7.44 3.19
CA VAL A 102 -7.77 -6.77 2.00
C VAL A 102 -6.76 -7.67 1.29
N LEU A 103 -5.84 -8.30 2.03
CA LEU A 103 -4.86 -9.23 1.46
C LEU A 103 -5.54 -10.43 0.79
N LEU A 104 -6.51 -11.02 1.48
CA LEU A 104 -7.28 -12.14 0.97
C LEU A 104 -8.07 -11.75 -0.28
N ALA A 105 -8.67 -10.55 -0.29
CA ALA A 105 -9.37 -10.02 -1.45
C ALA A 105 -8.41 -9.81 -2.63
N ASN A 106 -7.22 -9.24 -2.39
CA ASN A 106 -6.23 -9.00 -3.43
C ASN A 106 -5.68 -10.31 -4.01
N ALA A 107 -5.38 -11.29 -3.15
CA ALA A 107 -4.97 -12.63 -3.57
C ALA A 107 -6.07 -13.34 -4.37
N SER A 108 -7.32 -13.24 -3.93
CA SER A 108 -8.47 -13.83 -4.65
C SER A 108 -8.66 -13.18 -6.02
N LEU A 109 -8.57 -11.85 -6.12
CA LEU A 109 -8.64 -11.13 -7.38
C LEU A 109 -7.48 -11.47 -8.31
N ALA A 110 -6.28 -11.67 -7.78
CA ALA A 110 -5.14 -12.11 -8.56
C ALA A 110 -5.36 -13.50 -9.15
N VAL A 111 -5.86 -14.46 -8.36
CA VAL A 111 -6.16 -15.82 -8.84
C VAL A 111 -7.27 -15.80 -9.88
N LEU A 112 -8.39 -15.13 -9.58
CA LEU A 112 -9.54 -15.02 -10.49
C LEU A 112 -9.23 -14.17 -11.73
N GLY A 113 -8.23 -13.29 -11.65
CA GLY A 113 -7.78 -12.45 -12.76
C GLY A 113 -6.80 -13.11 -13.71
N CYS A 114 -6.44 -14.37 -13.47
CA CYS A 114 -5.40 -15.07 -14.22
C CYS A 114 -5.86 -15.53 -15.61
N ALA A 115 -6.01 -14.59 -16.55
CA ALA A 115 -6.38 -14.86 -17.95
C ALA A 115 -5.53 -15.96 -18.63
N PRO A 116 -4.20 -16.05 -18.42
CA PRO A 116 -3.40 -17.14 -18.99
C PRO A 116 -3.82 -18.53 -18.50
N LEU A 117 -4.22 -18.67 -17.23
CA LEU A 117 -4.72 -19.93 -16.67
C LEU A 117 -6.00 -20.38 -17.38
N TYR A 118 -6.95 -19.47 -17.58
CA TYR A 118 -8.17 -19.77 -18.31
C TYR A 118 -7.92 -20.17 -19.76
N HIS A 119 -6.92 -19.57 -20.40
CA HIS A 119 -6.52 -19.95 -21.75
C HIS A 119 -5.93 -21.37 -21.78
N LEU A 120 -5.03 -21.71 -20.85
CA LEU A 120 -4.45 -23.06 -20.72
C LEU A 120 -5.52 -24.13 -20.43
N LEU A 121 -6.58 -23.76 -19.72
CA LEU A 121 -7.72 -24.64 -19.42
C LEU A 121 -8.76 -24.71 -20.56
N GLY A 122 -8.55 -24.03 -21.70
CA GLY A 122 -9.49 -24.02 -22.82
C GLY A 122 -10.82 -23.31 -22.52
N MET A 123 -10.85 -22.41 -21.53
CA MET A 123 -12.06 -21.72 -21.08
C MET A 123 -12.27 -20.40 -21.85
N GLU A 124 -12.54 -20.50 -23.15
CA GLU A 124 -12.55 -19.35 -24.07
C GLU A 124 -13.58 -18.24 -23.74
N GLY A 125 -14.59 -18.50 -22.89
CA GLY A 125 -15.52 -17.47 -22.39
C GLY A 125 -15.13 -16.83 -21.05
N ALA A 126 -14.19 -17.42 -20.30
CA ALA A 126 -13.84 -16.96 -18.95
C ALA A 126 -12.78 -15.85 -18.96
N GLN A 127 -12.04 -15.70 -20.06
CA GLN A 127 -11.00 -14.66 -20.20
C GLN A 127 -11.54 -13.26 -19.95
N ARG A 128 -12.75 -12.95 -20.47
CA ARG A 128 -13.39 -11.64 -20.23
C ARG A 128 -13.66 -11.38 -18.75
N ARG A 129 -14.04 -12.41 -18.00
CA ARG A 129 -14.24 -12.32 -16.54
C ARG A 129 -12.91 -12.15 -15.81
N ALA A 130 -11.87 -12.86 -16.26
CA ALA A 130 -10.52 -12.71 -15.73
C ALA A 130 -10.02 -11.26 -15.84
N TYR A 131 -10.24 -10.60 -16.97
CA TYR A 131 -9.88 -9.20 -17.12
C TYR A 131 -10.63 -8.27 -16.14
N LEU A 132 -11.89 -8.56 -15.80
CA LEU A 132 -12.62 -7.78 -14.80
C LEU A 132 -11.99 -7.93 -13.40
N PHE A 133 -11.62 -9.16 -13.02
CA PHE A 133 -10.95 -9.41 -11.73
C PHE A 133 -9.55 -8.79 -11.69
N LEU A 134 -8.81 -8.82 -12.80
CA LEU A 134 -7.52 -8.13 -12.94
C LEU A 134 -7.67 -6.62 -12.74
N ILE A 135 -8.65 -5.99 -13.40
CA ILE A 135 -8.93 -4.56 -13.25
C ILE A 135 -9.29 -4.25 -11.79
N ALA A 136 -10.15 -5.05 -11.16
CA ALA A 136 -10.49 -4.88 -9.75
C ALA A 136 -9.26 -5.00 -8.83
N GLY A 137 -8.35 -5.96 -9.10
CA GLY A 137 -7.10 -6.11 -8.36
C GLY A 137 -6.16 -4.91 -8.52
N ILE A 138 -6.05 -4.37 -9.74
CA ILE A 138 -5.28 -3.14 -10.01
C ILE A 138 -5.88 -1.96 -9.24
N VAL A 139 -7.20 -1.78 -9.28
CA VAL A 139 -7.89 -0.70 -8.54
C VAL A 139 -7.63 -0.83 -7.04
N LEU A 140 -7.73 -2.03 -6.49
CA LEU A 140 -7.45 -2.28 -5.07
C LEU A 140 -5.98 -1.95 -4.72
N THR A 141 -5.05 -2.37 -5.57
CA THR A 141 -3.61 -2.09 -5.40
C THR A 141 -3.33 -0.59 -5.44
N VAL A 142 -3.86 0.13 -6.43
CA VAL A 142 -3.73 1.60 -6.54
C VAL A 142 -4.33 2.29 -5.31
N ALA A 143 -5.49 1.84 -4.83
CA ALA A 143 -6.10 2.39 -3.62
C ALA A 143 -5.19 2.19 -2.39
N THR A 144 -4.60 0.99 -2.22
CA THR A 144 -3.67 0.70 -1.11
C THR A 144 -2.38 1.51 -1.19
N THR A 145 -1.80 1.68 -2.38
CA THR A 145 -0.60 2.51 -2.56
C THR A 145 -0.92 3.98 -2.29
N TRP A 146 -2.08 4.47 -2.75
CA TRP A 146 -2.53 5.84 -2.52
C TRP A 146 -2.79 6.12 -1.04
N THR A 147 -3.42 5.20 -0.30
CA THR A 147 -3.62 5.37 1.14
C THR A 147 -2.30 5.35 1.91
N THR A 148 -1.37 4.45 1.56
CA THR A 148 -0.04 4.40 2.16
C THR A 148 0.75 5.69 1.90
N ARG A 149 0.72 6.20 0.66
CA ARG A 149 1.36 7.47 0.32
C ARG A 149 0.72 8.65 1.07
N THR A 150 -0.61 8.65 1.18
CA THR A 150 -1.36 9.68 1.92
C THR A 150 -1.00 9.66 3.40
N HIS A 151 -0.92 8.47 4.00
CA HIS A 151 -0.47 8.28 5.37
C HIS A 151 0.92 8.88 5.59
N ASN A 152 1.90 8.47 4.77
CA ASN A 152 3.29 8.94 4.89
C ASN A 152 3.46 10.44 4.64
N ARG A 153 2.57 11.05 3.84
CA ARG A 153 2.57 12.51 3.58
C ARG A 153 1.99 13.29 4.75
N LEU A 154 0.89 12.81 5.33
CA LEU A 154 0.12 13.51 6.35
C LEU A 154 0.65 13.28 7.78
N ALA A 155 1.19 12.09 8.04
CA ALA A 155 1.77 11.69 9.31
C ALA A 155 3.19 11.12 9.07
N PRO A 156 4.14 11.95 8.59
CA PRO A 156 5.48 11.49 8.21
C PRO A 156 6.29 10.95 9.40
N TRP A 157 5.93 11.38 10.61
CA TRP A 157 6.46 10.95 11.89
C TRP A 157 5.27 10.54 12.76
N CYS A 158 5.18 9.25 13.06
CA CYS A 158 4.18 8.69 13.97
C CYS A 158 4.97 7.85 14.99
N PRO A 159 4.90 8.17 16.29
CA PRO A 159 5.69 7.47 17.32
C PRO A 159 5.28 6.00 17.48
N TYR A 160 4.13 5.61 16.90
CA TYR A 160 3.64 4.23 16.88
C TYR A 160 3.95 3.48 15.57
N CYS A 161 4.53 4.18 14.58
CA CYS A 161 4.99 3.60 13.30
C CYS A 161 6.52 3.59 13.20
N ASP A 162 7.21 4.11 14.21
CA ASP A 162 8.62 3.84 14.42
C ASP A 162 8.65 2.48 15.09
N ASP A 163 9.04 1.45 14.33
CA ASP A 163 9.48 0.18 14.90
C ASP A 163 10.76 0.55 15.68
N GLY A 164 10.60 1.08 16.89
CA GLY A 164 11.68 1.09 17.86
C GLY A 164 12.12 -0.35 17.97
N ASP A 165 13.36 -0.61 17.56
CA ASP A 165 14.02 -1.89 17.74
C ASP A 165 13.65 -2.41 19.13
N GLU A 166 13.31 -3.71 19.23
CA GLU A 166 12.85 -4.37 20.46
C GLU A 166 13.87 -4.33 21.63
N ASP A 167 14.98 -3.61 21.45
CA ASP A 167 16.00 -3.36 22.46
C ASP A 167 16.15 -1.84 22.62
N GLU A 168 15.88 -1.36 23.83
CA GLU A 168 15.96 0.04 24.30
C GLU A 168 14.63 0.79 24.27
N GLU A 169 13.94 0.65 25.39
CA GLU A 169 12.86 1.48 25.93
C GLU A 169 13.34 2.93 26.10
N GLU A 170 13.68 3.63 25.02
CA GLU A 170 13.73 5.08 24.99
C GLU A 170 12.34 5.60 24.60
N PRO A 171 11.69 6.44 25.43
CA PRO A 171 10.41 7.04 25.07
C PRO A 171 10.62 7.88 23.81
N ALA A 172 9.91 7.51 22.73
CA ALA A 172 9.91 8.22 21.46
C ALA A 172 9.87 9.74 21.71
N VAL A 173 10.96 10.41 21.33
CA VAL A 173 11.21 11.81 21.69
C VAL A 173 10.03 12.68 21.26
N ASP A 174 9.50 13.45 22.22
CA ASP A 174 8.42 14.43 22.03
C ASP A 174 8.83 15.45 20.96
N PRO A 175 8.00 15.72 19.93
CA PRO A 175 8.29 16.68 18.86
C PRO A 175 8.52 18.13 19.31
N THR A 176 8.42 18.43 20.62
CA THR A 176 8.86 19.69 21.22
C THR A 176 10.39 19.89 21.21
N ASP A 177 11.17 18.85 20.90
CA ASP A 177 12.64 18.86 20.83
C ASP A 177 13.22 19.44 19.52
N GLY A 178 12.37 19.89 18.59
CA GLY A 178 12.77 20.75 17.46
C GLY A 178 12.66 20.12 16.06
N ARG A 179 12.01 18.97 15.89
CA ARG A 179 11.80 18.31 14.57
C ARG A 179 10.50 18.66 13.83
N GLY A 180 9.82 19.72 14.27
CA GLY A 180 8.71 20.32 13.55
C GLY A 180 8.02 21.31 14.47
N GLN A 181 8.47 22.56 14.46
CA GLN A 181 7.82 23.58 15.28
C GLN A 181 6.31 23.60 14.94
N PRO A 182 5.42 23.45 15.94
CA PRO A 182 4.02 23.81 15.73
C PRO A 182 4.00 25.28 15.28
N ALA A 183 3.18 25.57 14.28
CA ALA A 183 2.98 26.95 13.85
C ALA A 183 2.53 27.79 15.07
N PRO A 184 3.10 29.00 15.27
CA PRO A 184 2.63 29.87 16.33
C PRO A 184 1.13 30.13 16.14
N VAL A 185 0.40 30.03 17.25
CA VAL A 185 -1.04 30.27 17.35
C VAL A 185 -1.34 31.73 17.04
#